data_AF-A0A7Y0L560-F1
#
_entry.id   AF-A0A7Y0L560-F1
#
_cell.length_a   1.000
_cell.length_b   1.000
_cell.length_c   1.000
_cell.angle_alpha   90.00
_cell.angle_beta   90.00
_cell.angle_gamma   90.00
#
_symmetry.space_group_name_H-M   'P 1'
#
loop_
_entity.id
_entity.type
_entity.pdbx_description
1 polymer ?
#
loop_
_entity_poly.entity_id
_entity_poly.type
_entity_poly.pdbx_seq_one_letter_code
_entity_poly.pdbx_strand_id
1 'polypeptide(L)'
;MQRAITQAVETGLLWVTTGGLSVWQEPLPDGLLTTGARLNAPPTPLSVFDLLPDRVPEAWQDGKTTALALLVALSNLQGEPLPWLLVRQVITEARNHGLVHLELGTTTWPCGRADAEQVRISVGDTPIIDPPPPPLPKQRLRSDRVLKPSEVQDLADVIGELMRLLQPWAPTIQVTLDVDTSTAPMDPTVRHQVNALLSQVKDNWTL
;
A
#
# COMPACT_ATOMS: atom_id res chain seq x y z
N MET A 1 22.93 -6.79 31.93
CA MET A 1 23.41 -6.84 30.53
C MET A 1 22.32 -7.33 29.58
N GLN A 2 21.71 -8.49 29.85
CA GLN A 2 20.64 -9.07 29.02
C GLN A 2 19.48 -8.11 28.72
N ARG A 3 18.95 -7.42 29.75
CA ARG A 3 17.88 -6.42 29.59
C ARG A 3 18.21 -5.27 28.65
N ALA A 4 19.48 -4.82 28.64
CA ALA A 4 19.92 -3.74 27.76
C ALA A 4 20.01 -4.21 26.31
N ILE A 5 20.43 -5.46 26.08
CA ILE A 5 20.45 -6.09 24.74
C ILE A 5 19.03 -6.26 24.23
N THR A 6 18.12 -6.82 25.04
CA THR A 6 16.69 -6.96 24.68
C THR A 6 16.09 -5.62 24.27
N GLN A 7 16.28 -4.57 25.08
CA GLN A 7 15.78 -3.23 24.76
C GLN A 7 16.41 -2.64 23.49
N ALA A 8 17.71 -2.84 23.28
CA ALA A 8 18.39 -2.39 22.06
C ALA A 8 17.86 -3.09 20.80
N VAL A 9 17.44 -4.35 20.90
CA VAL A 9 16.84 -5.07 19.78
C VAL A 9 15.41 -4.61 19.51
N GLU A 10 14.60 -4.48 20.56
CA GLU A 10 13.22 -3.97 20.46
C GLU A 10 13.16 -2.54 19.90
N THR A 11 14.16 -1.70 20.21
CA THR A 11 14.26 -0.34 19.67
C THR A 11 14.93 -0.28 18.28
N GLY A 12 15.43 -1.42 17.79
CA GLY A 12 16.05 -1.53 16.46
C GLY A 12 17.50 -1.06 16.37
N LEU A 13 18.14 -0.78 17.51
CA LEU A 13 19.57 -0.45 17.60
C LEU A 13 20.46 -1.68 17.36
N LEU A 14 19.95 -2.87 17.70
CA LEU A 14 20.62 -4.15 17.48
C LEU A 14 19.70 -5.11 16.74
N TRP A 15 20.33 -6.03 16.03
CA TRP A 15 19.67 -7.15 15.37
C TRP A 15 20.31 -8.45 15.87
N VAL A 16 19.50 -9.46 16.19
CA VAL A 16 19.98 -10.75 16.69
C VAL A 16 19.74 -11.84 15.67
N THR A 17 20.77 -12.63 15.41
CA THR A 17 20.67 -13.88 14.64
C THR A 17 21.14 -15.07 15.46
N THR A 18 20.37 -16.16 15.45
CA THR A 18 20.71 -17.41 16.12
C THR A 18 20.20 -18.58 15.28
N GLY A 19 21.10 -19.29 14.59
CA GLY A 19 20.69 -20.33 13.64
C GLY A 19 19.82 -19.76 12.52
N GLY A 20 18.59 -20.25 12.36
CA GLY A 20 17.61 -19.74 11.39
C GLY A 20 16.70 -18.61 11.90
N LEU A 21 16.89 -18.19 13.15
CA LEU A 21 16.12 -17.12 13.78
C LEU A 21 16.79 -15.76 13.58
N SER A 22 15.96 -14.75 13.35
CA SER A 22 16.37 -13.39 13.05
C SER A 22 15.35 -12.42 13.64
N VAL A 23 15.79 -11.57 14.57
CA VAL A 23 14.90 -10.71 15.37
C VAL A 23 15.44 -9.28 15.42
N TRP A 24 14.62 -8.33 14.98
CA TRP A 24 14.92 -6.90 14.95
C TRP A 24 13.61 -6.12 15.12
N GLN A 25 13.59 -5.12 16.01
CA GLN A 25 12.39 -4.34 16.37
C GLN A 25 11.20 -5.20 16.83
N GLU A 26 11.48 -6.35 17.41
CA GLU A 26 10.48 -7.28 17.96
C GLU A 26 10.93 -7.74 19.35
N PRO A 27 9.99 -8.11 20.23
CA PRO A 27 10.31 -8.69 21.53
C PRO A 27 11.18 -9.93 21.35
N LEU A 28 12.27 -9.98 22.11
CA LEU A 28 13.18 -11.11 22.03
C LEU A 28 12.59 -12.32 22.77
N PRO A 29 12.40 -13.49 22.13
CA PRO A 29 11.94 -14.68 22.81
C PRO A 29 12.90 -15.10 23.91
N ASP A 30 12.35 -15.62 25.01
CA ASP A 30 13.13 -16.19 26.09
C ASP A 30 14.04 -17.32 25.57
N GLY A 31 15.29 -17.32 26.04
CA GLY A 31 16.28 -18.32 25.63
C GLY A 31 16.92 -18.08 24.26
N LEU A 32 16.61 -17.01 23.53
CA LEU A 32 17.25 -16.71 22.24
C LEU A 32 18.72 -16.26 22.39
N LEU A 33 19.02 -15.53 23.46
CA LEU A 33 20.37 -15.03 23.78
C LEU A 33 21.23 -16.17 24.36
N THR A 34 21.71 -17.03 23.47
CA THR A 34 22.65 -18.12 23.77
C THR A 34 24.06 -17.73 23.33
N THR A 35 25.07 -18.54 23.67
CA THR A 35 26.45 -18.35 23.20
C THR A 35 26.59 -18.38 21.66
N GLY A 36 25.63 -19.01 20.96
CA GLY A 36 25.58 -19.03 19.49
C GLY A 36 24.89 -17.83 18.85
N ALA A 37 24.31 -16.94 19.66
CA ALA A 37 23.65 -15.74 19.16
C ALA A 37 24.68 -14.69 18.72
N ARG A 38 24.43 -14.07 17.57
CA ARG A 38 25.22 -12.95 17.05
C ARG A 38 24.44 -11.66 17.24
N LEU A 39 25.13 -10.64 17.76
CA LEU A 39 24.62 -9.28 17.85
C LEU A 39 25.18 -8.50 16.67
N ASN A 40 24.30 -8.10 15.77
CA ASN A 40 24.61 -7.35 14.57
C ASN A 40 24.20 -5.88 14.74
N ALA A 41 24.81 -5.02 13.92
CA ALA A 41 24.26 -3.69 13.67
C ALA A 41 22.84 -3.81 13.06
N PRO A 42 22.04 -2.73 13.03
CA PRO A 42 20.75 -2.75 12.37
C PRO A 42 20.86 -3.30 10.94
N PRO A 43 19.86 -4.07 10.47
CA PRO A 43 19.91 -4.67 9.14
C PRO A 43 19.89 -3.57 8.08
N THR A 44 20.52 -3.85 6.95
CA THR A 44 20.51 -2.91 5.82
C THR A 44 19.07 -2.76 5.30
N PRO A 45 18.57 -1.53 5.10
CA PRO A 45 17.24 -1.32 4.51
C PRO A 45 17.12 -1.98 3.14
N LEU A 46 15.95 -2.57 2.85
CA LEU A 46 15.64 -3.15 1.56
C LEU A 46 14.90 -2.13 0.69
N SER A 47 15.20 -2.10 -0.61
CA SER A 47 14.41 -1.38 -1.60
C SER A 47 13.20 -2.21 -2.04
N VAL A 48 12.09 -1.55 -2.38
CA VAL A 48 10.93 -2.21 -3.01
C VAL A 48 11.26 -2.89 -4.34
N PHE A 49 12.36 -2.49 -5.00
CA PHE A 49 12.83 -3.14 -6.22
C PHE A 49 13.62 -4.43 -5.94
N ASP A 50 14.15 -4.58 -4.72
CA ASP A 50 14.98 -5.75 -4.36
C ASP A 50 14.17 -7.04 -4.27
N LEU A 51 12.84 -6.97 -4.16
CA LEU A 51 11.97 -8.15 -4.13
C LEU A 51 11.39 -8.55 -5.50
N LEU A 52 11.64 -7.76 -6.55
CA LEU A 52 11.10 -8.03 -7.89
C LEU A 52 11.79 -9.21 -8.58
N PRO A 53 11.15 -9.85 -9.58
CA PRO A 53 11.68 -11.02 -10.27
C PRO A 53 13.06 -10.81 -10.89
N ASP A 54 13.34 -9.61 -11.40
CA ASP A 54 14.64 -9.28 -11.99
C ASP A 54 15.77 -9.30 -10.96
N ARG A 55 15.47 -9.13 -9.68
CA ARG A 55 16.44 -9.10 -8.58
C ARG A 55 16.56 -10.44 -7.86
N VAL A 56 15.47 -11.19 -7.75
CA VAL A 56 15.42 -12.44 -6.96
C VAL A 56 14.70 -13.55 -7.73
N PRO A 57 15.15 -13.90 -8.94
CA PRO A 57 14.40 -14.79 -9.83
C PRO A 57 14.12 -16.17 -9.21
N GLU A 58 14.97 -16.66 -8.30
CA GLU A 58 14.76 -17.93 -7.59
C GLU A 58 13.53 -17.96 -6.68
N ALA A 59 13.02 -16.80 -6.27
CA ALA A 59 11.80 -16.71 -5.48
C ALA A 59 10.53 -16.77 -6.35
N TRP A 60 10.64 -16.53 -7.65
CA TRP A 60 9.51 -16.31 -8.54
C TRP A 60 9.32 -17.47 -9.51
N GLN A 61 8.06 -17.84 -9.71
CA GLN A 61 7.65 -18.79 -10.74
C GLN A 61 6.43 -18.22 -11.47
N ASP A 62 6.55 -18.01 -12.78
CA ASP A 62 5.48 -17.48 -13.64
C ASP A 62 4.85 -16.17 -13.08
N GLY A 63 5.70 -15.26 -12.59
CA GLY A 63 5.28 -13.99 -12.01
C GLY A 63 4.59 -14.10 -10.64
N LYS A 64 4.69 -15.26 -9.98
CA LYS A 64 4.09 -15.52 -8.66
C LYS A 64 5.15 -15.98 -7.65
N THR A 65 4.90 -15.68 -6.38
CA THR A 65 5.72 -16.10 -5.23
C THR A 65 4.88 -16.14 -3.95
N THR A 66 5.49 -16.46 -2.82
CA THR A 66 4.91 -16.27 -1.48
C THR A 66 5.80 -15.36 -0.64
N ALA A 67 5.24 -14.73 0.39
CA ALA A 67 6.03 -13.86 1.27
C ALA A 67 7.15 -14.64 1.99
N LEU A 68 6.93 -15.93 2.29
CA LEU A 68 7.96 -16.81 2.84
C LEU A 68 9.07 -17.10 1.81
N ALA A 69 8.74 -17.35 0.54
CA ALA A 69 9.74 -17.58 -0.50
C ALA A 69 10.64 -16.35 -0.71
N LEU A 70 10.05 -15.14 -0.71
CA LEU A 70 10.82 -13.90 -0.76
C LEU A 70 11.74 -13.75 0.46
N LEU A 71 11.26 -14.03 1.68
CA LEU A 71 12.11 -13.99 2.88
C LEU A 71 13.32 -14.92 2.75
N VAL A 72 13.11 -16.15 2.30
CA VAL A 72 14.17 -17.14 2.14
C VAL A 72 15.17 -16.71 1.07
N ALA A 73 14.69 -16.28 -0.09
CA ALA A 73 15.55 -15.91 -1.19
C ALA A 73 16.37 -14.63 -0.90
N LEU A 74 15.75 -13.61 -0.32
CA LEU A 74 16.47 -12.40 0.12
C LEU A 74 17.51 -12.70 1.20
N SER A 75 17.20 -13.61 2.14
CA SER A 75 18.17 -14.06 3.14
C SER A 75 19.36 -14.78 2.51
N ASN A 76 19.11 -15.63 1.52
CA ASN A 76 20.17 -16.33 0.79
C ASN A 76 21.04 -15.35 0.00
N LEU A 77 20.42 -14.34 -0.63
CA LEU A 77 21.13 -13.30 -1.38
C LEU A 77 22.07 -12.48 -0.49
N GLN A 78 21.66 -12.20 0.76
CA GLN A 78 22.49 -11.47 1.74
C GLN A 78 23.44 -12.37 2.55
N GLY A 79 23.29 -13.70 2.47
CA GLY A 79 24.10 -14.66 3.21
C GLY A 79 23.78 -14.74 4.71
N GLU A 80 22.76 -14.03 5.18
CA GLU A 80 22.31 -14.01 6.58
C GLU A 80 20.77 -14.06 6.66
N PRO A 81 20.19 -14.70 7.69
CA PRO A 81 18.73 -14.80 7.82
C PRO A 81 18.12 -13.42 8.10
N LEU A 82 17.36 -12.86 7.18
CA LEU A 82 16.77 -11.53 7.36
C LEU A 82 15.63 -11.53 8.40
N PRO A 83 15.43 -10.41 9.13
CA PRO A 83 14.27 -10.25 10.01
C PRO A 83 12.97 -10.27 9.20
N TRP A 84 11.97 -11.02 9.68
CA TRP A 84 10.66 -11.04 9.04
C TRP A 84 10.04 -9.65 8.98
N LEU A 85 10.18 -8.85 10.04
CA LEU A 85 9.64 -7.50 10.09
C LEU A 85 10.14 -6.61 8.93
N LEU A 86 11.43 -6.69 8.61
CA LEU A 86 12.04 -5.94 7.50
C LEU A 86 11.43 -6.36 6.15
N VAL A 87 11.34 -7.66 5.90
CA VAL A 87 10.76 -8.20 4.65
C VAL A 87 9.26 -7.86 4.55
N ARG A 88 8.52 -7.96 5.65
CA ARG A 88 7.10 -7.59 5.70
C ARG A 88 6.87 -6.11 5.40
N GLN A 89 7.74 -5.23 5.91
CA GLN A 89 7.67 -3.80 5.65
C GLN A 89 7.88 -3.50 4.16
N VAL A 90 8.93 -4.05 3.55
CA VAL A 90 9.22 -3.80 2.13
C VAL A 90 8.16 -4.38 1.20
N ILE A 91 7.57 -5.55 1.52
CA ILE A 91 6.42 -6.11 0.78
C ILE A 91 5.21 -5.18 0.90
N THR A 92 4.95 -4.62 2.09
CA THR A 92 3.85 -3.67 2.31
C THR A 92 4.06 -2.40 1.48
N GLU A 93 5.29 -1.87 1.43
CA GLU A 93 5.63 -0.71 0.63
C GLU A 93 5.49 -0.98 -0.87
N ALA A 94 6.01 -2.12 -1.36
CA ALA A 94 5.89 -2.52 -2.76
C ALA A 94 4.41 -2.68 -3.19
N ARG A 95 3.56 -3.22 -2.31
CA ARG A 95 2.11 -3.28 -2.52
C ARG A 95 1.51 -1.87 -2.62
N ASN A 96 1.85 -0.98 -1.70
CA ASN A 96 1.33 0.39 -1.68
C ASN A 96 1.74 1.18 -2.92
N HIS A 97 2.90 0.86 -3.51
CA HIS A 97 3.39 1.44 -4.75
C HIS A 97 2.86 0.73 -6.01
N GLY A 98 2.01 -0.29 -5.87
CA GLY A 98 1.41 -1.02 -6.99
C GLY A 98 2.38 -1.93 -7.75
N LEU A 99 3.57 -2.21 -7.19
CA LEU A 99 4.58 -3.06 -7.82
C LEU A 99 4.21 -4.56 -7.70
N VAL A 100 3.52 -4.92 -6.62
CA VAL A 100 3.08 -6.29 -6.35
C VAL A 100 1.64 -6.32 -5.85
N HIS A 101 0.96 -7.42 -6.13
CA HIS A 101 -0.39 -7.71 -5.64
C HIS A 101 -0.34 -8.83 -4.63
N LEU A 102 -1.08 -8.69 -3.52
CA LEU A 102 -1.18 -9.71 -2.48
C LEU A 102 -2.53 -10.40 -2.60
N GLU A 103 -2.50 -11.73 -2.73
CA GLU A 103 -3.65 -12.60 -2.66
C GLU A 103 -3.68 -13.25 -1.28
N LEU A 104 -4.63 -12.82 -0.44
CA LEU A 104 -4.59 -13.10 0.99
C LEU A 104 -5.34 -14.37 1.41
N GLY A 105 -6.05 -15.06 0.52
CA GLY A 105 -6.76 -16.30 0.85
C GLY A 105 -7.59 -16.17 2.14
N THR A 106 -7.22 -16.95 3.16
CA THR A 106 -7.80 -16.92 4.52
C THR A 106 -6.97 -16.12 5.54
N THR A 107 -5.81 -15.61 5.15
CA THR A 107 -4.87 -14.87 5.99
C THR A 107 -5.18 -13.37 5.94
N THR A 108 -4.77 -12.62 6.96
CA THR A 108 -4.84 -11.15 6.97
C THR A 108 -3.45 -10.56 6.79
N TRP A 109 -3.36 -9.39 6.14
CA TRP A 109 -2.11 -8.66 6.01
C TRP A 109 -2.15 -7.35 6.82
N PRO A 110 -1.09 -7.00 7.56
CA PRO A 110 0.18 -7.73 7.73
C PRO A 110 0.06 -8.99 8.58
N CYS A 111 0.81 -10.05 8.24
CA CYS A 111 0.80 -11.32 8.98
C CYS A 111 2.09 -11.59 9.77
N GLY A 112 2.07 -12.62 10.62
CA GLY A 112 3.27 -13.18 11.25
C GLY A 112 4.05 -14.07 10.29
N ARG A 113 5.31 -14.40 10.63
CA ARG A 113 6.17 -15.27 9.80
C ARG A 113 5.54 -16.64 9.54
N ALA A 114 4.83 -17.18 10.52
CA ALA A 114 4.19 -18.50 10.41
C ALA A 114 3.14 -18.56 9.29
N ASP A 115 2.49 -17.44 8.97
CA ASP A 115 1.45 -17.36 7.95
C ASP A 115 1.99 -16.85 6.60
N ALA A 116 3.28 -16.49 6.52
CA ALA A 116 3.88 -15.86 5.34
C ALA A 116 3.86 -16.75 4.09
N GLU A 117 3.77 -18.08 4.26
CA GLU A 117 3.63 -19.02 3.14
C GLU A 117 2.26 -18.92 2.46
N GLN A 118 1.22 -18.54 3.22
CA GLN A 118 -0.15 -18.42 2.70
C GLN A 118 -0.39 -17.12 1.95
N VAL A 119 0.49 -16.12 2.14
CA VAL A 119 0.43 -14.83 1.43
C VAL A 119 1.05 -15.00 0.05
N ARG A 120 0.20 -15.17 -0.96
CA ARG A 120 0.62 -15.24 -2.36
C ARG A 120 0.85 -13.83 -2.90
N ILE A 121 1.93 -13.66 -3.66
CA ILE A 121 2.34 -12.38 -4.23
C ILE A 121 2.49 -12.56 -5.73
N SER A 122 1.97 -11.63 -6.52
CA SER A 122 2.13 -11.60 -7.97
C SER A 122 2.63 -10.24 -8.43
N VAL A 123 3.50 -10.24 -9.45
CA VAL A 123 3.83 -9.05 -10.23
C VAL A 123 2.92 -9.01 -11.45
N GLY A 124 2.47 -7.83 -11.84
CA GLY A 124 1.63 -7.70 -13.04
C GLY A 124 2.42 -8.03 -14.30
N ASP A 125 2.19 -9.22 -14.87
CA ASP A 125 1.76 -9.39 -16.27
C ASP A 125 1.08 -10.77 -16.46
N THR A 126 -0.07 -10.78 -17.14
CA THR A 126 -1.09 -11.85 -17.22
C THR A 126 -0.65 -13.28 -17.58
N PRO A 127 -1.27 -14.34 -17.01
CA PRO A 127 -1.45 -15.63 -17.68
C PRO A 127 -2.66 -15.59 -18.63
N ILE A 128 -2.47 -16.02 -19.88
CA ILE A 128 -3.52 -16.23 -20.89
C ILE A 128 -4.39 -17.41 -20.46
N ILE A 129 -5.54 -17.11 -19.84
CA ILE A 129 -6.77 -17.89 -20.05
C ILE A 129 -7.63 -16.91 -20.82
N ASP A 130 -7.89 -17.14 -22.13
CA ASP A 130 -8.71 -16.23 -22.96
C ASP A 130 -9.97 -15.81 -22.19
N PRO A 131 -9.99 -14.60 -21.61
CA PRO A 131 -11.22 -14.01 -21.13
C PRO A 131 -11.96 -13.55 -22.38
N PRO A 132 -13.31 -13.55 -22.41
CA PRO A 132 -14.02 -12.88 -23.49
C PRO A 132 -13.41 -11.47 -23.67
N PRO A 133 -13.17 -11.04 -24.92
CA PRO A 133 -12.29 -9.92 -25.22
C PRO A 133 -12.61 -8.74 -24.30
N PRO A 134 -11.61 -8.17 -23.60
CA PRO A 134 -11.85 -7.03 -22.75
C PRO A 134 -12.55 -5.96 -23.60
N PRO A 135 -13.69 -5.39 -23.15
CA PRO A 135 -14.28 -4.27 -23.85
C PRO A 135 -13.19 -3.22 -24.00
N LEU A 136 -12.99 -2.74 -25.24
CA LEU A 136 -12.00 -1.74 -25.61
C LEU A 136 -11.84 -0.71 -24.47
N PRO A 137 -10.60 -0.33 -24.10
CA PRO A 137 -10.40 0.71 -23.10
C PRO A 137 -11.28 1.89 -23.50
N LYS A 138 -12.27 2.22 -22.67
CA LYS A 138 -13.17 3.34 -22.96
C LYS A 138 -12.26 4.55 -23.10
N GLN A 139 -12.09 5.06 -24.32
CA GLN A 139 -11.35 6.30 -24.56
C GLN A 139 -12.11 7.39 -23.81
N ARG A 140 -11.63 7.73 -22.61
CA ARG A 140 -12.22 8.78 -21.78
C ARG A 140 -11.39 10.03 -21.96
N LEU A 141 -12.00 11.06 -22.53
CA LEU A 141 -11.44 12.39 -22.52
C LEU A 141 -11.74 12.99 -21.14
N ARG A 142 -10.67 13.34 -20.40
CA ARG A 142 -10.75 13.95 -19.07
C ARG A 142 -10.00 15.28 -19.07
N SER A 143 -10.60 16.31 -18.49
CA SER A 143 -9.96 17.60 -18.25
C SER A 143 -10.33 18.10 -16.86
N ASP A 144 -9.33 18.32 -16.02
CA ASP A 144 -9.50 18.80 -14.64
C ASP A 144 -9.08 20.28 -14.54
N ARG A 145 -9.93 21.12 -13.95
CA ARG A 145 -9.67 22.55 -13.69
C ARG A 145 -10.26 22.96 -12.33
N VAL A 146 -9.53 23.79 -11.59
CA VAL A 146 -10.02 24.43 -10.37
C VAL A 146 -10.80 25.67 -10.78
N LEU A 147 -12.08 25.73 -10.41
CA LEU A 147 -12.97 26.84 -10.71
C LEU A 147 -13.16 27.74 -9.48
N LYS A 148 -13.20 29.05 -9.69
CA LYS A 148 -13.66 30.02 -8.70
C LYS A 148 -15.19 29.99 -8.60
N PRO A 149 -15.80 30.51 -7.50
CA PRO A 149 -17.25 30.53 -7.36
C PRO A 149 -18.01 31.19 -8.51
N SER A 150 -17.47 32.25 -9.11
CA SER A 150 -18.07 32.89 -10.30
C SER A 150 -18.03 31.98 -11.53
N GLU A 151 -16.93 31.26 -11.74
CA GLU A 151 -16.76 30.36 -12.88
C GLU A 151 -17.63 29.09 -12.76
N VAL A 152 -18.05 28.73 -11.54
CA VAL A 152 -19.06 27.68 -11.32
C VAL A 152 -20.45 28.14 -11.78
N GLN A 153 -20.80 29.42 -11.59
CA GLN A 153 -22.04 29.99 -12.12
C GLN A 153 -21.99 30.05 -13.64
N ASP A 154 -20.86 30.51 -14.20
CA ASP A 154 -20.63 30.52 -15.65
C ASP A 154 -20.74 29.09 -16.25
N LEU A 155 -20.23 28.07 -15.53
CA LEU A 155 -20.39 26.66 -15.92
C LEU A 155 -21.85 26.21 -15.87
N ALA A 156 -22.62 26.63 -14.86
CA ALA A 156 -24.04 26.31 -14.74
C ALA A 156 -24.87 26.87 -15.90
N ASP A 157 -24.50 28.05 -16.41
CA ASP A 157 -25.17 28.67 -17.57
C ASP A 157 -24.92 27.89 -18.87
N VAL A 158 -23.74 27.31 -19.05
CA VAL A 158 -23.36 26.58 -20.29
C VAL A 158 -23.60 25.07 -20.22
N ILE A 159 -23.86 24.51 -19.04
CA ILE A 159 -23.96 23.05 -18.83
C ILE A 159 -25.07 22.41 -19.67
N GLY A 160 -26.19 23.13 -19.89
CA GLY A 160 -27.30 22.62 -20.68
C GLY A 160 -26.92 22.42 -22.16
N GLU A 161 -26.18 23.36 -22.73
CA GLU A 161 -25.67 23.23 -24.10
C GLU A 161 -24.56 22.18 -24.18
N LEU A 162 -23.69 22.10 -23.18
CA LEU A 162 -22.64 21.08 -23.09
C LEU A 162 -23.24 19.67 -23.05
N MET A 163 -24.29 19.45 -22.25
CA MET A 163 -24.99 18.15 -22.20
C MET A 163 -25.67 17.82 -23.52
N ARG A 164 -26.19 18.82 -24.25
CA ARG A 164 -26.76 18.64 -25.59
C ARG A 164 -25.70 18.17 -26.60
N LEU A 165 -24.49 18.73 -26.55
CA LEU A 165 -23.40 18.32 -27.45
C LEU A 165 -22.83 16.95 -27.09
N LEU A 166 -22.86 16.57 -25.81
CA LEU A 166 -22.31 15.32 -25.30
C LEU A 166 -23.34 14.18 -25.17
N GLN A 167 -24.57 14.37 -25.68
CA GLN A 167 -25.66 13.37 -25.63
C GLN A 167 -25.25 11.93 -25.99
N PRO A 168 -24.42 11.67 -27.03
CA PRO A 168 -24.05 10.29 -27.40
C PRO A 168 -23.18 9.58 -26.36
N TRP A 169 -22.49 10.31 -25.48
CA TRP A 169 -21.41 9.77 -24.66
C TRP A 169 -21.69 9.79 -23.16
N ALA A 170 -22.85 10.28 -22.73
CA ALA A 170 -23.29 10.30 -21.33
C ALA A 170 -22.18 10.78 -20.36
N PRO A 171 -21.79 12.07 -20.41
CA PRO A 171 -20.68 12.58 -19.62
C PRO A 171 -20.97 12.48 -18.12
N THR A 172 -19.92 12.26 -17.34
CA THR A 172 -19.99 12.28 -15.88
C THR A 172 -19.27 13.52 -15.38
N ILE A 173 -19.92 14.27 -14.48
CA ILE A 173 -19.33 15.45 -13.84
C ILE A 173 -18.98 15.05 -12.41
N GLN A 174 -17.71 15.19 -12.07
CA GLN A 174 -17.21 14.98 -10.72
C GLN A 174 -16.95 16.35 -10.10
N VAL A 175 -17.55 16.61 -8.94
CA VAL A 175 -17.35 17.84 -8.17
C VAL A 175 -16.63 17.47 -6.88
N THR A 176 -15.56 18.20 -6.56
CA THR A 176 -14.82 18.08 -5.32
C THR A 176 -14.82 19.45 -4.64
N LEU A 177 -15.35 19.50 -3.42
CA LEU A 177 -15.32 20.70 -2.58
C LEU A 177 -14.13 20.61 -1.65
N ASP A 178 -13.16 21.49 -1.84
CA ASP A 178 -11.97 21.61 -0.98
C ASP A 178 -12.12 22.85 -0.09
N VAL A 179 -11.91 22.67 1.21
CA VAL A 179 -11.99 23.75 2.20
C VAL A 179 -10.73 23.71 3.05
N ASP A 180 -9.90 24.74 2.91
CA ASP A 180 -8.69 24.87 3.73
C ASP A 180 -9.05 25.30 5.16
N THR A 181 -8.93 24.39 6.12
CA THR A 181 -9.15 24.64 7.56
C THR A 181 -7.85 24.81 8.35
N SER A 182 -6.71 25.05 7.68
CA SER A 182 -5.40 25.19 8.34
C SER A 182 -5.27 26.48 9.15
N THR A 183 -6.00 27.53 8.76
CA THR A 183 -5.98 28.85 9.42
C THR A 183 -6.97 28.97 10.58
N ALA A 184 -8.11 28.27 10.52
CA ALA A 184 -9.06 28.17 11.62
C ALA A 184 -9.89 26.87 11.49
N PRO A 185 -10.10 26.12 12.59
CA PRO A 185 -10.94 24.94 12.54
C PRO A 185 -12.39 25.33 12.25
N MET A 186 -13.05 24.58 11.35
CA MET A 186 -14.44 24.82 10.99
C MET A 186 -15.37 24.48 12.17
N ASP A 187 -16.19 25.46 12.57
CA ASP A 187 -17.20 25.31 13.61
C ASP A 187 -18.20 24.18 13.26
N PRO A 188 -18.55 23.30 14.22
CA PRO A 188 -19.51 22.20 14.00
C PRO A 188 -20.89 22.66 13.48
N THR A 189 -21.35 23.84 13.92
CA THR A 189 -22.61 24.45 13.50
C THR A 189 -22.55 24.86 12.03
N VAL A 190 -21.43 25.47 11.62
CA VAL A 190 -21.18 25.86 10.23
C VAL A 190 -21.09 24.62 9.35
N ARG A 191 -20.37 23.57 9.80
CA ARG A 191 -20.29 22.30 9.08
C ARG A 191 -21.66 21.65 8.88
N HIS A 192 -22.52 21.67 9.90
CA HIS A 192 -23.87 21.13 9.80
C HIS A 192 -24.72 21.90 8.77
N GLN A 193 -24.62 23.23 8.76
CA GLN A 193 -25.28 24.07 7.76
C GLN A 193 -24.76 23.79 6.34
N VAL A 194 -23.44 23.62 6.17
CA VAL A 194 -22.85 23.27 4.88
C VAL A 194 -23.32 21.89 4.41
N ASN A 195 -23.32 20.88 5.27
CA ASN A 195 -23.83 19.54 4.92
C ASN A 195 -25.32 19.55 4.58
N ALA A 196 -26.12 20.41 5.23
CA ALA A 196 -27.52 20.61 4.87
C ALA A 196 -27.69 21.22 3.47
N LEU A 197 -26.81 22.12 3.06
CA LEU A 197 -26.79 22.68 1.70
C LEU A 197 -26.32 21.64 0.67
N LEU A 198 -25.27 20.88 0.96
CA LEU A 198 -24.76 19.85 0.06
C LEU A 198 -25.80 18.74 -0.19
N SER A 199 -26.59 18.41 0.84
CA SER A 199 -27.68 17.44 0.74
C SER A 199 -28.81 17.89 -0.19
N GLN A 200 -28.97 19.20 -0.43
CA GLN A 200 -29.94 19.69 -1.43
C GLN A 200 -29.46 19.46 -2.87
N VAL A 201 -28.14 19.34 -3.08
CA VAL A 201 -27.54 19.10 -4.40
C VAL A 201 -27.45 17.61 -4.69
N LYS A 202 -27.04 16.81 -3.71
CA LYS A 202 -26.99 15.34 -3.81
C LYS A 202 -27.10 14.69 -2.45
N ASP A 203 -27.95 13.66 -2.35
CA ASP A 203 -28.08 12.85 -1.15
C ASP A 203 -26.72 12.27 -0.73
N ASN A 204 -26.47 12.26 0.59
CA ASN A 204 -25.23 11.78 1.21
C ASN A 204 -23.96 12.55 0.83
N TRP A 205 -24.06 13.79 0.34
CA TRP A 205 -22.89 14.66 0.17
C TRP A 205 -22.56 15.38 1.48
N THR A 206 -21.44 15.03 2.11
CA THR A 206 -20.95 15.62 3.36
C THR A 206 -19.45 15.96 3.31
N LEU A 207 -19.04 16.99 4.05
CA LEU A 207 -17.65 17.32 4.38
C LEU A 207 -17.13 16.58 5.61
#